data_AF-A0AA48KB20-F1
#
_entry.id   AF-A0AA48KB20-F1
#
_cell.length_a   1.000
_cell.length_b   1.000
_cell.length_c   1.000
_cell.angle_alpha   90.00
_cell.angle_beta   90.00
_cell.angle_gamma   90.00
#
_symmetry.space_group_name_H-M   'P 1'
#
loop_
_entity.id
_entity.type
_entity.pdbx_description
1 polymer ?
#
loop_
_entity_poly.entity_id
_entity_poly.type
_entity_poly.pdbx_seq_one_letter_code
_entity_poly.pdbx_strand_id
1 'polypeptide(L)'
;MAKLKAGKPADPGTRIEDPAVLRDIFQGLFDSEAEFPIRVEGTSTLPYFSTIRSLHWEEEALVLKLVRPLPHELLVGAVFQFLCAAGEQRYEGHITFLAREGYLQYRFERPAFLLLSDRRVHKRYPFRPRESAYVILQDSGLPGLGVAGPLVNISLGGLALRVDRVIRLDTGVRIPPSTALFERGKGFPRVRVQDLPRIHLLDARGICTHATERGSEVILGVNFTSLTPEEEALIQSALEVRDRLQRGSGPRVEGGAVALRAEGRTLEPAAEMRPPDAQMAAGDLLRRLRRRASAVGLVMPGGPHRADLELRLREAGFHRLLVAGTLVELAALTSAEPRRHPPRLCIVDLSVVRAGDAEPLEAVRAIEAEVAGLGAIPIAILCDAVDPTLLLAQADLTRFVSTEVGPESLATLDAMLGGDSEN
;
A
#
# COMPACT_ATOMS: atom_id res chain seq x y z
N MET A 1 6.24 -33.67 6.78
CA MET A 1 5.73 -32.35 6.32
C MET A 1 5.58 -32.36 4.81
N ALA A 2 4.37 -32.56 4.31
CA ALA A 2 4.09 -32.46 2.87
C ALA A 2 3.88 -30.98 2.51
N LYS A 3 4.51 -30.50 1.42
CA LYS A 3 4.20 -29.19 0.87
C LYS A 3 2.86 -29.28 0.13
N LEU A 4 1.84 -28.58 0.63
CA LEU A 4 0.62 -28.32 -0.14
C LEU A 4 1.03 -27.67 -1.46
N LYS A 5 0.83 -28.38 -2.58
CA LYS A 5 1.01 -27.81 -3.92
C LYS A 5 -0.04 -26.72 -4.07
N ALA A 6 0.38 -25.52 -4.47
CA ALA A 6 -0.53 -24.42 -4.78
C ALA A 6 -1.38 -24.80 -6.00
N GLY A 7 -2.55 -25.36 -5.74
CA GLY A 7 -3.55 -25.63 -6.75
C GLY A 7 -4.10 -24.33 -7.34
N LYS A 8 -4.62 -24.44 -8.57
CA LYS A 8 -5.43 -23.40 -9.21
C LYS A 8 -6.54 -22.96 -8.24
N PRO A 9 -6.88 -21.66 -8.11
CA PRO A 9 -7.99 -21.25 -7.25
C PRO A 9 -9.26 -22.00 -7.69
N ALA A 10 -9.84 -22.76 -6.78
CA ALA A 10 -11.07 -23.48 -7.02
C ALA A 10 -12.27 -22.52 -6.93
N ASP A 11 -13.34 -22.81 -7.66
CA ASP A 11 -14.47 -21.90 -7.75
C ASP A 11 -15.22 -21.79 -6.40
N PRO A 12 -15.84 -20.65 -6.07
CA PRO A 12 -16.63 -20.49 -4.85
C PRO A 12 -17.76 -21.51 -4.78
N GLY A 13 -17.92 -22.18 -3.64
CA GLY A 13 -18.87 -23.29 -3.49
C GLY A 13 -18.33 -24.66 -3.91
N THR A 14 -17.06 -24.77 -4.33
CA THR A 14 -16.41 -26.08 -4.51
C THR A 14 -16.47 -26.87 -3.21
N ARG A 15 -17.02 -28.08 -3.30
CA ARG A 15 -17.18 -29.02 -2.18
C ARG A 15 -15.94 -29.89 -2.05
N ILE A 16 -15.31 -29.82 -0.90
CA ILE A 16 -14.08 -30.52 -0.52
C ILE A 16 -14.48 -31.68 0.41
N GLU A 17 -14.37 -32.91 -0.08
CA GLU A 17 -14.71 -34.13 0.65
C GLU A 17 -13.48 -35.00 0.98
N ASP A 18 -12.29 -34.66 0.45
CA ASP A 18 -11.06 -35.41 0.66
C ASP A 18 -10.69 -35.44 2.15
N PRO A 19 -10.70 -36.62 2.82
CA PRO A 19 -10.42 -36.73 4.25
C PRO A 19 -9.02 -36.25 4.65
N ALA A 20 -8.03 -36.32 3.74
CA ALA A 20 -6.69 -35.82 4.00
C ALA A 20 -6.66 -34.29 4.06
N VAL A 21 -7.36 -33.63 3.13
CA VAL A 21 -7.48 -32.16 3.10
C VAL A 21 -8.29 -31.65 4.28
N LEU A 22 -9.39 -32.34 4.63
CA LEU A 22 -10.17 -32.04 5.84
C LEU A 22 -9.31 -32.17 7.11
N ARG A 23 -8.49 -33.23 7.20
CA ARG A 23 -7.55 -33.41 8.31
C ARG A 23 -6.52 -32.29 8.41
N ASP A 24 -5.86 -31.95 7.32
CA ASP A 24 -4.83 -30.90 7.29
C ASP A 24 -5.40 -29.52 7.69
N ILE A 25 -6.61 -29.18 7.23
CA ILE A 25 -7.29 -27.91 7.57
C ILE A 25 -7.58 -27.83 9.07
N PHE A 26 -8.22 -28.85 9.64
CA PHE A 26 -8.59 -28.84 11.06
C PHE A 26 -7.39 -29.02 11.99
N GLN A 27 -6.37 -29.77 11.58
CA GLN A 27 -5.09 -29.83 12.29
C GLN A 27 -4.44 -28.45 12.33
N GLY A 28 -4.41 -27.72 11.21
CA GLY A 28 -3.90 -26.35 11.17
C GLY A 28 -4.67 -25.37 12.06
N LEU A 29 -6.00 -25.50 12.15
CA LEU A 29 -6.83 -24.72 13.08
C LEU A 29 -6.55 -25.04 14.56
N PHE A 30 -6.28 -26.31 14.87
CA PHE A 30 -5.91 -26.76 16.22
C PHE A 30 -4.50 -26.28 16.61
N ASP A 31 -3.50 -26.52 15.75
CA ASP A 31 -2.09 -26.16 15.98
C ASP A 31 -1.89 -24.63 16.15
N SER A 32 -2.77 -23.82 15.57
CA SER A 32 -2.75 -22.34 15.67
C SER A 32 -3.69 -21.76 16.73
N GLU A 33 -4.42 -22.60 17.48
CA GLU A 33 -5.54 -22.23 18.37
C GLU A 33 -6.54 -21.24 17.71
N ALA A 34 -6.76 -21.35 16.40
CA ALA A 34 -7.53 -20.37 15.64
C ALA A 34 -9.00 -20.32 16.08
N GLU A 35 -9.47 -19.11 16.39
CA GLU A 35 -10.85 -18.85 16.79
C GLU A 35 -11.76 -18.66 15.56
N PHE A 36 -12.88 -19.39 15.51
CA PHE A 36 -13.87 -19.26 14.44
C PHE A 36 -15.32 -19.29 14.95
N PRO A 37 -16.24 -18.55 14.31
CA PRO A 37 -17.66 -18.54 14.65
C PRO A 37 -18.39 -19.80 14.18
N ILE A 38 -19.28 -20.30 15.05
CA ILE A 38 -20.33 -21.27 14.74
C ILE A 38 -21.71 -20.67 15.05
N ARG A 39 -22.76 -21.06 14.30
CA ARG A 39 -24.15 -20.62 14.51
C ARG A 39 -25.11 -21.79 14.32
N VAL A 40 -26.19 -21.85 15.11
CA VAL A 40 -27.25 -22.86 14.91
C VAL A 40 -27.96 -22.56 13.60
N GLU A 41 -28.08 -23.57 12.73
CA GLU A 41 -28.73 -23.42 11.42
C GLU A 41 -30.18 -22.94 11.57
N GLY A 42 -30.63 -22.08 10.65
CA GLY A 42 -31.99 -21.52 10.66
C GLY A 42 -32.29 -20.48 11.75
N THR A 43 -31.34 -20.16 12.65
CA THR A 43 -31.57 -19.18 13.73
C THR A 43 -30.91 -17.82 13.46
N SER A 44 -31.53 -16.74 13.97
CA SER A 44 -30.95 -15.39 13.98
C SER A 44 -30.10 -15.13 15.25
N THR A 45 -29.49 -16.18 15.81
CA THR A 45 -28.66 -16.05 17.02
C THR A 45 -27.30 -15.45 16.69
N LEU A 46 -26.74 -14.67 17.62
CA LEU A 46 -25.35 -14.21 17.50
C LEU A 46 -24.42 -15.42 17.48
N PRO A 47 -23.36 -15.43 16.64
CA PRO A 47 -22.46 -16.56 16.56
C PRO A 47 -21.76 -16.83 17.89
N TYR A 48 -21.49 -18.10 18.15
CA TYR A 48 -20.65 -18.55 19.23
C TYR A 48 -19.24 -18.70 18.67
N PHE A 49 -18.29 -17.93 19.18
CA PHE A 49 -16.88 -18.15 18.84
C PHE A 49 -16.35 -19.38 19.55
N SER A 50 -15.51 -20.14 18.84
CA SER A 50 -15.04 -21.46 19.24
C SER A 50 -13.57 -21.67 18.87
N THR A 51 -12.89 -22.49 19.66
CA THR A 51 -11.52 -22.98 19.41
C THR A 51 -11.51 -24.50 19.54
N ILE A 52 -10.72 -25.20 18.71
CA ILE A 52 -10.59 -26.66 18.81
C ILE A 52 -9.74 -27.00 20.04
N ARG A 53 -10.19 -27.96 20.85
CA ARG A 53 -9.44 -28.49 22.02
C ARG A 53 -8.96 -29.91 21.85
N SER A 54 -9.64 -30.73 21.05
CA SER A 54 -9.14 -32.02 20.62
C SER A 54 -9.76 -32.43 19.28
N LEU A 55 -9.01 -33.26 18.54
CA LEU A 55 -9.42 -33.84 17.26
C LEU A 55 -9.41 -35.36 17.41
N HIS A 56 -10.59 -35.98 17.42
CA HIS A 56 -10.79 -37.42 17.54
C HIS A 56 -11.14 -37.98 16.16
N TRP A 57 -10.16 -37.98 15.25
CA TRP A 57 -10.37 -38.36 13.85
C TRP A 57 -10.93 -39.78 13.64
N GLU A 58 -10.56 -40.73 14.50
CA GLU A 58 -11.03 -42.13 14.44
C GLU A 58 -12.45 -42.29 15.00
N GLU A 59 -12.88 -41.38 15.88
CA GLU A 59 -14.23 -41.35 16.48
C GLU A 59 -15.16 -40.40 15.72
N GLU A 60 -14.74 -39.93 14.54
CA GLU A 60 -15.39 -38.92 13.70
C GLU A 60 -15.88 -37.67 14.48
N ALA A 61 -15.10 -37.24 15.47
CA ALA A 61 -15.51 -36.20 16.40
C ALA A 61 -14.43 -35.14 16.65
N LEU A 62 -14.87 -33.97 17.09
CA LEU A 62 -14.01 -32.87 17.52
C LEU A 62 -14.62 -32.17 18.74
N VAL A 63 -13.77 -31.70 19.65
CA VAL A 63 -14.23 -30.99 20.86
C VAL A 63 -13.90 -29.52 20.70
N LEU A 64 -14.93 -28.69 20.77
CA LEU A 64 -14.82 -27.23 20.72
C LEU A 64 -14.95 -26.63 22.11
N LYS A 65 -14.06 -25.70 22.46
CA LYS A 65 -14.25 -24.76 23.57
C LYS A 65 -14.87 -23.48 23.04
N LEU A 66 -16.05 -23.15 23.55
CA LEU A 66 -16.78 -21.95 23.18
C LEU A 66 -16.51 -20.81 24.17
N VAL A 67 -16.65 -19.56 23.72
CA VAL A 67 -16.52 -18.36 24.59
C VAL A 67 -17.75 -18.17 25.50
N ARG A 68 -18.91 -18.71 25.10
CA ARG A 68 -20.19 -18.61 25.83
C ARG A 68 -20.87 -19.97 25.88
N PRO A 69 -21.66 -20.28 26.93
CA PRO A 69 -22.38 -21.55 27.00
C PRO A 69 -23.45 -21.61 25.92
N LEU A 70 -23.63 -22.81 25.36
CA LEU A 70 -24.78 -23.12 24.51
C LEU A 70 -26.06 -23.23 25.38
N PRO A 71 -27.23 -22.77 24.88
CA PRO A 71 -28.52 -22.98 25.51
C PRO A 71 -28.75 -24.43 25.95
N HIS A 72 -29.32 -24.62 27.15
CA HIS A 72 -29.61 -25.95 27.70
C HIS A 72 -30.71 -26.71 26.93
N GLU A 73 -31.47 -26.00 26.09
CA GLU A 73 -32.56 -26.52 25.26
C GLU A 73 -32.07 -27.10 23.91
N LEU A 74 -30.77 -26.97 23.59
CA LEU A 74 -30.21 -27.54 22.37
C LEU A 74 -30.19 -29.07 22.43
N LEU A 75 -30.99 -29.67 21.53
CA LEU A 75 -31.06 -31.11 21.35
C LEU A 75 -29.76 -31.65 20.73
N VAL A 76 -29.37 -32.85 21.16
CA VAL A 76 -28.38 -33.67 20.43
C VAL A 76 -28.89 -33.87 18.99
N GLY A 77 -28.01 -33.70 18.00
CA GLY A 77 -28.40 -33.65 16.59
C GLY A 77 -28.61 -32.23 16.04
N ALA A 78 -28.53 -31.17 16.87
CA ALA A 78 -28.62 -29.80 16.38
C ALA A 78 -27.45 -29.46 15.44
N VAL A 79 -27.77 -28.98 14.24
CA VAL A 79 -26.78 -28.63 13.21
C VAL A 79 -26.29 -27.19 13.39
N PHE A 80 -24.97 -27.02 13.35
CA PHE A 80 -24.29 -25.74 13.40
C PHE A 80 -23.53 -25.50 12.11
N GLN A 81 -23.73 -24.33 11.51
CA GLN A 81 -22.92 -23.83 10.41
C GLN A 81 -21.71 -23.09 10.99
N PHE A 82 -20.53 -23.31 10.43
CA PHE A 82 -19.29 -22.62 10.82
C PHE A 82 -18.61 -21.96 9.62
N LEU A 83 -17.80 -20.94 9.91
CA LEU A 83 -16.94 -20.28 8.93
C LEU A 83 -15.53 -20.13 9.51
N CYS A 84 -14.58 -20.95 9.05
CA CYS A 84 -13.19 -20.90 9.50
C CYS A 84 -12.25 -20.37 8.40
N ALA A 85 -11.05 -19.95 8.80
CA ALA A 85 -9.99 -19.57 7.88
C ALA A 85 -8.76 -20.45 8.16
N ALA A 86 -8.28 -21.16 7.14
CA ALA A 86 -7.02 -21.91 7.22
C ALA A 86 -6.07 -21.37 6.14
N GLY A 87 -4.96 -20.79 6.57
CA GLY A 87 -4.15 -19.92 5.72
C GLY A 87 -4.96 -18.72 5.22
N GLU A 88 -4.91 -18.47 3.91
CA GLU A 88 -5.61 -17.34 3.26
C GLU A 88 -7.03 -17.68 2.79
N GLN A 89 -7.42 -18.96 2.80
CA GLN A 89 -8.73 -19.43 2.31
C GLN A 89 -9.76 -19.48 3.44
N ARG A 90 -11.02 -19.20 3.09
CA ARG A 90 -12.17 -19.34 3.98
C ARG A 90 -12.99 -20.56 3.60
N TYR A 91 -13.29 -21.38 4.60
CA TYR A 91 -14.10 -22.58 4.45
C TYR A 91 -15.35 -22.46 5.30
N GLU A 92 -16.44 -22.96 4.75
CA GLU A 92 -17.75 -22.98 5.36
C GLU A 92 -18.22 -24.44 5.41
N GLY A 93 -18.91 -24.83 6.48
CA GLY A 93 -19.38 -26.20 6.62
C GLY A 93 -20.39 -26.34 7.74
N HIS A 94 -20.81 -27.59 7.97
CA HIS A 94 -21.75 -27.95 9.02
C HIS A 94 -21.13 -28.98 9.96
N ILE A 95 -21.42 -28.83 11.25
CA ILE A 95 -21.08 -29.79 12.32
C ILE A 95 -22.32 -30.04 13.17
N THR A 96 -22.49 -31.26 13.64
CA THR A 96 -23.65 -31.66 14.46
C THR A 96 -23.26 -31.68 15.93
N PHE A 97 -24.09 -31.13 16.82
CA PHE A 97 -23.87 -31.20 18.25
C PHE A 97 -24.15 -32.62 18.80
N LEU A 98 -23.15 -33.21 19.46
CA LEU A 98 -23.23 -34.57 20.03
C LEU A 98 -23.47 -34.56 21.54
N ALA A 99 -22.63 -33.85 22.30
CA ALA A 99 -22.66 -33.90 23.76
C ALA A 99 -21.94 -32.70 24.39
N ARG A 100 -22.29 -32.38 25.64
CA ARG A 100 -21.50 -31.48 26.49
C ARG A 100 -20.49 -32.31 27.28
N GLU A 101 -19.19 -32.09 27.07
CA GLU A 101 -18.13 -32.81 27.79
C GLU A 101 -17.66 -32.06 29.05
N GLY A 102 -17.81 -30.73 29.11
CA GLY A 102 -17.33 -29.98 30.27
C GLY A 102 -17.84 -28.55 30.41
N TYR A 103 -17.07 -27.73 31.14
CA TYR A 103 -17.30 -26.29 31.22
C TYR A 103 -16.88 -25.63 29.91
N LEU A 104 -17.87 -25.11 29.18
CA LEU A 104 -17.72 -24.51 27.85
C LEU A 104 -17.12 -25.44 26.76
N GLN A 105 -17.02 -26.75 27.04
CA GLN A 105 -16.49 -27.76 26.11
C GLN A 105 -17.60 -28.68 25.63
N TYR A 106 -17.73 -28.77 24.32
CA TYR A 106 -18.82 -29.46 23.64
C TYR A 106 -18.27 -30.28 22.48
N ARG A 107 -18.74 -31.51 22.37
CA ARG A 107 -18.39 -32.47 21.32
C ARG A 107 -19.30 -32.27 20.13
N PHE A 108 -18.69 -32.25 18.95
CA PHE A 108 -19.36 -32.17 17.67
C PHE A 108 -18.90 -33.30 16.75
N GLU A 109 -19.75 -33.66 15.78
CA GLU A 109 -19.35 -34.48 14.64
C GLU A 109 -18.30 -33.75 13.80
N ARG A 110 -17.37 -34.52 13.24
CA ARG A 110 -16.47 -34.10 12.17
C ARG A 110 -17.30 -33.65 10.96
N PRO A 111 -16.99 -32.51 10.32
CA PRO A 111 -17.68 -32.13 9.09
C PRO A 111 -17.41 -33.17 7.98
N ALA A 112 -18.48 -33.62 7.34
CA ALA A 112 -18.39 -34.55 6.20
C ALA A 112 -17.74 -33.90 4.97
N PHE A 113 -17.92 -32.58 4.80
CA PHE A 113 -17.33 -31.79 3.72
C PHE A 113 -17.12 -30.33 4.14
N LEU A 114 -16.28 -29.62 3.38
CA LEU A 114 -16.17 -28.16 3.42
C LEU A 114 -16.62 -27.56 2.08
N LEU A 115 -17.16 -26.36 2.11
CA LEU A 115 -17.38 -25.51 0.94
C LEU A 115 -16.33 -24.41 0.96
N LEU A 116 -15.66 -24.17 -0.18
CA LEU A 116 -14.81 -22.99 -0.32
C LEU A 116 -15.69 -21.73 -0.34
N SER A 117 -15.67 -20.97 0.73
CA SER A 117 -16.48 -19.75 0.92
C SER A 117 -15.75 -18.49 0.42
N ASP A 118 -14.51 -18.63 -0.06
CA ASP A 118 -13.76 -17.51 -0.60
C ASP A 118 -14.24 -17.11 -2.01
N ARG A 119 -14.94 -15.97 -2.10
CA ARG A 119 -15.45 -15.39 -3.35
C ARG A 119 -14.40 -14.58 -4.12
N ARG A 120 -13.12 -14.64 -3.74
CA ARG A 120 -12.05 -13.76 -4.25
C ARG A 120 -11.33 -14.37 -5.44
N VAL A 121 -11.39 -13.67 -6.57
CA VAL A 121 -10.66 -14.03 -7.81
C VAL A 121 -9.15 -13.85 -7.67
N HIS A 122 -8.68 -12.93 -6.81
CA HIS A 122 -7.26 -12.60 -6.65
C HIS A 122 -6.78 -12.70 -5.20
N LYS A 123 -5.63 -13.35 -5.00
CA LYS A 123 -4.91 -13.39 -3.71
C LYS A 123 -4.60 -11.98 -3.23
N ARG A 124 -4.86 -11.72 -1.94
CA ARG A 124 -4.52 -10.46 -1.27
C ARG A 124 -3.20 -10.60 -0.55
N TYR A 125 -2.43 -9.52 -0.55
CA TYR A 125 -1.14 -9.44 0.12
C TYR A 125 -1.24 -8.41 1.25
N PRO A 126 -1.17 -8.83 2.53
CA PRO A 126 -1.21 -7.91 3.66
C PRO A 126 0.04 -7.02 3.74
N PHE A 127 -0.16 -5.79 4.21
CA PHE A 127 0.86 -4.80 4.55
C PHE A 127 0.83 -4.55 6.06
N ARG A 128 2.01 -4.42 6.69
CA ARG A 128 2.14 -4.15 8.12
C ARG A 128 2.15 -2.62 8.35
N PRO A 129 1.65 -2.12 9.49
CA PRO A 129 1.63 -0.66 9.79
C PRO A 129 2.99 0.05 9.86
N ARG A 130 4.12 -0.67 9.76
CA ARG A 130 5.48 -0.12 9.72
C ARG A 130 6.01 0.08 8.29
N GLU A 131 5.22 -0.31 7.29
CA GLU A 131 5.58 -0.19 5.88
C GLU A 131 4.99 1.14 5.36
N SER A 132 5.75 1.85 4.53
CA SER A 132 5.40 3.20 4.07
C SER A 132 4.26 3.26 3.06
N ALA A 133 3.80 2.12 2.53
CA ALA A 133 2.79 2.06 1.49
C ALA A 133 1.49 2.79 1.90
N TYR A 134 1.18 3.87 1.20
CA TYR A 134 0.14 4.83 1.57
C TYR A 134 -0.86 5.01 0.44
N VAL A 135 -2.15 5.15 0.79
CA VAL A 135 -3.25 5.22 -0.17
C VAL A 135 -3.96 6.57 -0.06
N ILE A 136 -4.24 7.16 -1.21
CA ILE A 136 -4.97 8.42 -1.36
C ILE A 136 -6.12 8.19 -2.35
N LEU A 137 -7.35 8.45 -1.93
CA LEU A 137 -8.55 8.38 -2.77
C LEU A 137 -9.15 9.78 -2.92
N GLN A 138 -9.64 10.10 -4.12
CA GLN A 138 -10.37 11.33 -4.38
C GLN A 138 -11.72 11.01 -5.03
N ASP A 139 -12.78 11.60 -4.47
CA ASP A 139 -14.15 11.59 -4.99
C ASP A 139 -14.30 12.50 -6.24
N SER A 140 -15.26 12.21 -7.12
CA SER A 140 -15.57 13.04 -8.30
C SER A 140 -16.54 14.19 -8.01
N GLY A 141 -17.28 14.13 -6.90
CA GLY A 141 -18.25 15.18 -6.55
C GLY A 141 -17.62 16.50 -6.12
N LEU A 142 -18.35 17.61 -6.28
CA LEU A 142 -18.18 18.83 -5.49
C LEU A 142 -19.52 19.13 -4.80
N PRO A 143 -19.59 19.17 -3.46
CA PRO A 143 -18.51 18.92 -2.50
C PRO A 143 -18.07 17.44 -2.49
N GLY A 144 -16.76 17.21 -2.57
CA GLY A 144 -16.16 15.87 -2.63
C GLY A 144 -15.33 15.53 -1.41
N LEU A 145 -14.94 14.26 -1.29
CA LEU A 145 -14.06 13.78 -0.22
C LEU A 145 -12.68 13.37 -0.75
N GLY A 146 -11.63 13.86 -0.09
CA GLY A 146 -10.30 13.29 -0.09
C GLY A 146 -10.16 12.31 1.08
N VAL A 147 -9.66 11.12 0.82
CA VAL A 147 -9.51 10.04 1.82
C VAL A 147 -8.05 9.59 1.81
N ALA A 148 -7.42 9.45 2.97
CA ALA A 148 -6.02 9.05 3.03
C ALA A 148 -5.73 8.16 4.24
N GLY A 149 -4.78 7.23 4.06
CA GLY A 149 -4.22 6.42 5.14
C GLY A 149 -3.42 5.21 4.63
N PRO A 150 -2.84 4.42 5.55
CA PRO A 150 -1.91 3.35 5.19
C PRO A 150 -2.60 2.16 4.53
N LEU A 151 -1.88 1.51 3.62
CA LEU A 151 -2.31 0.29 2.94
C LEU A 151 -2.39 -0.89 3.93
N VAL A 152 -3.51 -1.60 3.94
CA VAL A 152 -3.74 -2.79 4.79
C VAL A 152 -3.55 -4.07 3.98
N ASN A 153 -4.03 -4.10 2.74
CA ASN A 153 -3.77 -5.16 1.78
C ASN A 153 -4.05 -4.71 0.34
N ILE A 154 -3.44 -5.39 -0.63
CA ILE A 154 -3.64 -5.18 -2.07
C ILE A 154 -3.71 -6.51 -2.80
N SER A 155 -4.47 -6.57 -3.89
CA SER A 155 -4.48 -7.62 -4.90
C SER A 155 -4.61 -7.01 -6.30
N LEU A 156 -4.56 -7.83 -7.34
CA LEU A 156 -4.74 -7.37 -8.71
C LEU A 156 -6.11 -6.69 -8.95
N GLY A 157 -7.15 -7.09 -8.19
CA GLY A 157 -8.51 -6.55 -8.34
C GLY A 157 -8.86 -5.36 -7.43
N GLY A 158 -7.98 -4.97 -6.51
CA GLY A 158 -8.28 -3.89 -5.56
C GLY A 158 -7.37 -3.82 -4.34
N LEU A 159 -7.69 -2.90 -3.44
CA LEU A 159 -6.96 -2.66 -2.19
C LEU A 159 -7.89 -2.46 -1.00
N ALA A 160 -7.31 -2.46 0.20
CA ALA A 160 -7.94 -1.91 1.39
C ALA A 160 -6.94 -1.03 2.14
N LEU A 161 -7.42 0.12 2.62
CA LEU A 161 -6.68 1.05 3.46
C LEU A 161 -7.35 1.18 4.84
N ARG A 162 -6.57 1.59 5.84
CA ARG A 162 -7.11 2.19 7.05
C ARG A 162 -7.30 3.68 6.78
N VAL A 163 -8.44 4.24 7.16
CA VAL A 163 -8.75 5.65 6.95
C VAL A 163 -8.30 6.46 8.15
N ASP A 164 -7.17 7.17 8.01
CA ASP A 164 -6.60 8.03 9.05
C ASP A 164 -7.07 9.49 8.91
N ARG A 165 -7.40 9.89 7.68
CA ARG A 165 -7.88 11.24 7.34
C ARG A 165 -9.01 11.19 6.31
N VAL A 166 -10.04 11.99 6.54
CA VAL A 166 -11.03 12.39 5.53
C VAL A 166 -11.05 13.92 5.48
N ILE A 167 -11.10 14.49 4.28
CA ILE A 167 -11.03 15.93 4.02
C ILE A 167 -12.13 16.29 3.04
N ARG A 168 -12.85 17.38 3.26
CA ARG A 168 -13.76 17.95 2.27
C ARG A 168 -12.99 18.78 1.24
N LEU A 169 -13.06 18.37 -0.03
CA LEU A 169 -12.28 18.96 -1.13
C LEU A 169 -12.67 20.39 -1.49
N ASP A 170 -13.86 20.82 -1.07
CA ASP A 170 -14.42 22.16 -1.29
C ASP A 170 -14.01 23.17 -0.20
N THR A 171 -13.65 22.70 1.00
CA THR A 171 -13.43 23.55 2.19
C THR A 171 -12.12 23.26 2.94
N GLY A 172 -11.36 22.23 2.55
CA GLY A 172 -10.15 21.79 3.27
C GLY A 172 -10.42 21.12 4.63
N VAL A 173 -11.63 21.26 5.18
CA VAL A 173 -11.98 20.81 6.53
C VAL A 173 -11.80 19.30 6.69
N ARG A 174 -11.00 18.92 7.69
CA ARG A 174 -10.85 17.52 8.11
C ARG A 174 -12.11 17.04 8.83
N ILE A 175 -12.63 15.90 8.40
CA ILE A 175 -13.79 15.22 8.97
C ILE A 175 -13.30 13.97 9.73
N PRO A 176 -13.87 13.65 10.91
CA PRO A 176 -13.62 12.38 11.58
C PRO A 176 -13.96 11.18 10.67
N PRO A 177 -13.08 10.18 10.52
CA PRO A 177 -13.38 8.97 9.76
C PRO A 177 -14.64 8.27 10.31
N SER A 178 -15.59 7.96 9.43
CA SER A 178 -16.79 7.20 9.76
C SER A 178 -17.21 6.35 8.55
N THR A 179 -17.74 5.16 8.79
CA THR A 179 -18.29 4.30 7.73
C THR A 179 -19.43 4.95 6.94
N ALA A 180 -20.18 5.87 7.56
CA ALA A 180 -21.27 6.60 6.90
C ALA A 180 -20.81 7.50 5.73
N LEU A 181 -19.52 7.80 5.61
CA LEU A 181 -18.95 8.60 4.52
C LEU A 181 -18.69 7.78 3.23
N PHE A 182 -18.83 6.46 3.31
CA PHE A 182 -18.33 5.51 2.32
C PHE A 182 -19.40 4.52 1.84
N GLU A 183 -20.40 5.04 1.13
CA GLU A 183 -21.42 4.22 0.49
C GLU A 183 -20.81 3.20 -0.51
N ARG A 184 -21.36 1.99 -0.53
CA ARG A 184 -20.93 0.94 -1.46
C ARG A 184 -21.34 1.33 -2.89
N GLY A 185 -20.40 1.19 -3.82
CA GLY A 185 -20.53 1.63 -5.21
C GLY A 185 -20.04 3.06 -5.46
N LYS A 186 -19.74 3.84 -4.41
CA LYS A 186 -19.17 5.19 -4.55
C LYS A 186 -17.88 5.16 -5.35
N GLY A 187 -17.81 5.96 -6.42
CA GLY A 187 -16.66 6.04 -7.31
C GLY A 187 -15.54 6.92 -6.76
N PHE A 188 -14.31 6.45 -6.93
CA PHE A 188 -13.09 7.21 -6.74
C PHE A 188 -12.39 7.32 -8.11
N PRO A 189 -12.58 8.42 -8.87
CA PRO A 189 -11.91 8.63 -10.17
C PRO A 189 -10.39 8.65 -10.09
N ARG A 190 -9.80 8.78 -8.90
CA ARG A 190 -8.36 8.82 -8.65
C ARG A 190 -8.06 8.08 -7.35
N VAL A 191 -7.30 6.99 -7.50
CA VAL A 191 -6.86 6.06 -6.45
C VAL A 191 -5.36 5.95 -6.58
N ARG A 192 -4.63 6.70 -5.76
CA ARG A 192 -3.17 6.70 -5.73
C ARG A 192 -2.66 5.79 -4.64
N VAL A 193 -1.67 4.95 -4.98
CA VAL A 193 -0.91 4.14 -4.03
C VAL A 193 0.56 4.50 -4.17
N GLN A 194 1.15 4.96 -3.07
CA GLN A 194 2.56 5.33 -2.97
C GLN A 194 3.36 4.22 -2.30
N ASP A 195 4.67 4.18 -2.54
CA ASP A 195 5.65 3.32 -1.88
C ASP A 195 5.32 1.82 -1.89
N LEU A 196 4.80 1.33 -3.01
CA LEU A 196 4.72 -0.09 -3.28
C LEU A 196 6.11 -0.63 -3.67
N PRO A 197 6.42 -1.92 -3.41
CA PRO A 197 7.69 -2.51 -3.83
C PRO A 197 7.89 -2.38 -5.34
N ARG A 198 8.93 -1.63 -5.76
CA ARG A 198 9.25 -1.27 -7.16
C ARG A 198 8.27 -0.33 -7.88
N ILE A 199 7.28 0.23 -7.18
CA ILE A 199 6.35 1.20 -7.78
C ILE A 199 6.23 2.40 -6.82
N HIS A 200 6.88 3.51 -7.19
CA HIS A 200 6.81 4.74 -6.40
C HIS A 200 5.41 5.35 -6.37
N LEU A 201 4.67 5.25 -7.47
CA LEU A 201 3.29 5.70 -7.58
C LEU A 201 2.52 4.82 -8.57
N LEU A 202 1.43 4.23 -8.10
CA LEU A 202 0.33 3.70 -8.91
C LEU A 202 -0.80 4.74 -8.89
N ASP A 203 -1.34 5.11 -10.04
CA ASP A 203 -2.59 5.88 -10.16
C ASP A 203 -3.61 5.02 -10.90
N ALA A 204 -4.83 4.93 -10.38
CA ALA A 204 -5.86 4.01 -10.86
C ALA A 204 -7.26 4.59 -10.60
N ARG A 205 -8.29 3.92 -11.14
CA ARG A 205 -9.71 4.21 -10.82
C ARG A 205 -10.30 3.08 -10.00
N GLY A 206 -11.18 3.41 -9.06
CA GLY A 206 -11.83 2.39 -8.25
C GLY A 206 -13.19 2.75 -7.70
N ILE A 207 -13.84 1.76 -7.08
CA ILE A 207 -15.15 1.89 -6.41
C ILE A 207 -15.09 1.34 -4.99
N CYS A 208 -15.77 2.02 -4.07
CA CYS A 208 -16.02 1.54 -2.72
C CYS A 208 -16.78 0.20 -2.77
N THR A 209 -16.22 -0.84 -2.15
CA THR A 209 -16.88 -2.15 -2.03
C THR A 209 -17.46 -2.40 -0.66
N HIS A 210 -16.79 -1.89 0.38
CA HIS A 210 -17.19 -1.97 1.78
C HIS A 210 -16.39 -0.95 2.59
N ALA A 211 -17.01 -0.45 3.67
CA ALA A 211 -16.33 0.18 4.78
C ALA A 211 -16.75 -0.52 6.07
N THR A 212 -15.82 -0.78 6.97
CA THR A 212 -16.08 -1.51 8.23
C THR A 212 -15.27 -0.93 9.37
N GLU A 213 -15.87 -0.84 10.56
CA GLU A 213 -15.21 -0.38 11.77
C GLU A 213 -14.54 -1.56 12.49
N ARG A 214 -13.30 -1.35 12.92
CA ARG A 214 -12.49 -2.33 13.67
C ARG A 214 -11.93 -1.64 14.90
N GLY A 215 -12.68 -1.68 16.00
CA GLY A 215 -12.40 -0.82 17.15
C GLY A 215 -12.67 0.64 16.78
N SER A 216 -11.67 1.51 16.96
CA SER A 216 -11.73 2.92 16.56
C SER A 216 -11.24 3.20 15.12
N GLU A 217 -10.86 2.16 14.36
CA GLU A 217 -10.32 2.31 13.01
C GLU A 217 -11.38 2.02 11.94
N VAL A 218 -11.48 2.87 10.92
CA VAL A 218 -12.31 2.60 9.72
C VAL A 218 -11.42 1.96 8.65
N ILE A 219 -11.80 0.76 8.20
CA ILE A 219 -11.16 0.08 7.07
C ILE A 219 -12.04 0.25 5.83
N LEU A 220 -11.47 0.78 4.76
CA LEU A 220 -12.15 1.03 3.48
C LEU A 220 -11.55 0.11 2.40
N GLY A 221 -12.41 -0.66 1.71
CA GLY A 221 -12.01 -1.54 0.62
C GLY A 221 -12.47 -1.02 -0.73
N VAL A 222 -11.54 -0.92 -1.68
CA VAL A 222 -11.75 -0.37 -3.03
C VAL A 222 -11.40 -1.43 -4.07
N ASN A 223 -12.30 -1.71 -5.02
CA ASN A 223 -11.95 -2.48 -6.21
C ASN A 223 -11.46 -1.54 -7.31
N PHE A 224 -10.47 -1.95 -8.09
CA PHE A 224 -10.10 -1.22 -9.30
C PHE A 224 -11.13 -1.48 -10.42
N THR A 225 -11.38 -0.48 -11.27
CA THR A 225 -12.41 -0.57 -12.33
C THR A 225 -11.90 -0.40 -13.74
N SER A 226 -10.67 0.07 -13.93
CA SER A 226 -10.13 0.45 -15.25
C SER A 226 -8.61 0.41 -15.23
N LEU A 227 -8.03 -0.72 -14.85
CA LEU A 227 -6.58 -0.90 -14.94
C LEU A 227 -6.16 -1.04 -16.41
N THR A 228 -5.08 -0.38 -16.80
CA THR A 228 -4.41 -0.67 -18.08
C THR A 228 -3.56 -1.94 -17.97
N PRO A 229 -3.22 -2.63 -19.08
CA PRO A 229 -2.34 -3.79 -19.03
C PRO A 229 -0.96 -3.49 -18.43
N GLU A 230 -0.49 -2.24 -18.54
CA GLU A 230 0.75 -1.76 -17.93
C GLU A 230 0.60 -1.64 -16.40
N GLU A 231 -0.49 -1.04 -15.92
CA GLU A 231 -0.82 -1.00 -14.48
C GLU A 231 -1.01 -2.40 -13.88
N GLU A 232 -1.68 -3.31 -14.58
CA GLU A 232 -1.83 -4.71 -14.15
C GLU A 232 -0.47 -5.40 -14.04
N ALA A 233 0.42 -5.24 -15.03
CA ALA A 233 1.76 -5.81 -15.03
C ALA A 233 2.64 -5.23 -13.91
N LEU A 234 2.55 -3.91 -13.67
CA LEU A 234 3.21 -3.25 -12.55
C LEU A 234 2.73 -3.83 -11.21
N ILE A 235 1.42 -3.82 -10.95
CA ILE A 235 0.82 -4.40 -9.74
C ILE A 235 1.31 -5.83 -9.56
N GLN A 236 1.19 -6.67 -10.59
CA GLN A 236 1.63 -8.07 -10.56
C GLN A 236 3.11 -8.21 -10.16
N SER A 237 4.02 -7.39 -10.71
CA SER A 237 5.44 -7.36 -10.32
C SER A 237 5.64 -7.03 -8.84
N ALA A 238 4.92 -6.04 -8.31
CA ALA A 238 4.95 -5.71 -6.88
C ALA A 238 4.39 -6.84 -6.00
N LEU A 239 3.30 -7.50 -6.44
CA LEU A 239 2.73 -8.66 -5.75
C LEU A 239 3.70 -9.85 -5.71
N GLU A 240 4.46 -10.09 -6.78
CA GLU A 240 5.48 -11.16 -6.85
C GLU A 240 6.71 -10.89 -5.98
N VAL A 241 7.13 -9.63 -5.84
CA VAL A 241 8.12 -9.23 -4.83
C VAL A 241 7.55 -9.51 -3.43
N ARG A 242 6.30 -9.14 -3.19
CA ARG A 242 5.64 -9.29 -1.89
C ARG A 242 5.45 -10.76 -1.48
N ASP A 243 5.07 -11.62 -2.41
CA ASP A 243 4.94 -13.06 -2.22
C ASP A 243 6.27 -13.72 -1.86
N ARG A 244 7.37 -13.28 -2.48
CA ARG A 244 8.73 -13.72 -2.13
C ARG A 244 9.14 -13.27 -0.72
N LEU A 245 8.89 -12.02 -0.35
CA LEU A 245 9.19 -11.48 0.98
C LEU A 245 8.42 -12.23 2.09
N GLN A 246 7.15 -12.57 1.84
CA GLN A 246 6.34 -13.35 2.79
C GLN A 246 6.86 -14.78 2.96
N ARG A 247 7.19 -15.48 1.85
CA ARG A 247 7.79 -16.83 1.91
C ARG A 247 9.17 -16.87 2.57
N GLY A 248 9.96 -15.79 2.44
CA GLY A 248 11.25 -15.64 3.12
C GLY A 248 11.15 -15.34 4.61
N SER A 249 9.98 -14.92 5.11
CA SER A 249 9.75 -14.54 6.51
C SER A 249 9.26 -15.74 7.36
N GLY A 250 9.93 -16.89 7.24
CA GLY A 250 9.77 -18.01 8.17
C GLY A 250 10.35 -17.68 9.55
N PRO A 251 10.00 -18.44 10.61
CA PRO A 251 10.54 -18.23 11.94
C PRO A 251 12.06 -18.43 11.93
N ARG A 252 12.81 -17.39 12.29
CA ARG A 252 14.24 -17.52 12.59
C ARG A 252 14.38 -18.35 13.86
N VAL A 253 14.80 -19.60 13.70
CA VAL A 253 15.43 -20.35 14.79
C VAL A 253 16.71 -19.61 15.15
N GLU A 254 16.83 -19.16 16.40
CA GLU A 254 18.06 -18.60 16.92
C GLU A 254 19.13 -19.71 17.04
N GLY A 255 20.35 -19.41 16.60
CA GLY A 255 21.51 -20.27 16.81
C GLY A 255 22.32 -20.56 15.55
N GLY A 256 23.62 -20.29 15.61
CA GLY A 256 24.59 -20.75 14.60
C GLY A 256 25.38 -19.64 13.91
N ALA A 257 26.35 -19.05 14.62
CA ALA A 257 27.43 -18.33 13.97
C ALA A 257 28.42 -19.35 13.35
N VAL A 258 28.52 -19.38 12.02
CA VAL A 258 29.60 -20.05 11.26
C VAL A 258 29.89 -19.14 10.06
N ALA A 259 30.84 -18.21 10.21
CA ALA A 259 32.26 -18.39 9.91
C ALA A 259 32.56 -18.43 8.39
N LEU A 260 33.23 -17.37 7.92
CA LEU A 260 33.82 -17.26 6.59
C LEU A 260 34.80 -18.43 6.33
N ARG A 261 34.72 -19.03 5.13
CA ARG A 261 35.88 -19.71 4.52
C ARG A 261 35.93 -19.42 3.03
N ALA A 262 37.08 -18.92 2.61
CA ALA A 262 37.48 -18.79 1.22
C ALA A 262 38.21 -20.07 0.77
N GLU A 263 38.81 -20.01 -0.43
CA GLU A 263 39.49 -21.07 -1.19
C GLU A 263 38.53 -21.94 -2.05
N GLY A 264 38.79 -22.17 -3.35
CA GLY A 264 39.94 -21.76 -4.16
C GLY A 264 39.61 -21.64 -5.66
N ARG A 265 40.51 -20.96 -6.41
CA ARG A 265 40.40 -20.72 -7.85
C ARG A 265 40.93 -21.89 -8.69
N THR A 266 40.34 -22.08 -9.87
CA THR A 266 41.06 -22.53 -11.07
C THR A 266 40.69 -21.66 -12.27
N LEU A 267 41.71 -21.33 -13.07
CA LEU A 267 41.71 -20.57 -14.34
C LEU A 267 41.73 -21.59 -15.49
N GLU A 268 41.30 -21.36 -16.73
CA GLU A 268 40.76 -20.22 -17.52
C GLU A 268 39.90 -20.87 -18.67
N PRO A 269 39.42 -20.25 -19.80
CA PRO A 269 39.78 -18.98 -20.42
C PRO A 269 38.66 -17.99 -20.83
N ALA A 270 39.01 -16.71 -20.74
CA ALA A 270 38.68 -15.61 -21.67
C ALA A 270 37.33 -15.65 -22.42
N ALA A 271 36.29 -15.10 -21.79
CA ALA A 271 35.27 -14.30 -22.47
C ALA A 271 35.38 -12.85 -21.97
N GLU A 272 35.28 -11.87 -22.87
CA GLU A 272 35.61 -10.46 -22.57
C GLU A 272 34.78 -9.86 -21.42
N MET A 273 35.41 -9.72 -20.25
CA MET A 273 34.85 -8.92 -19.16
C MET A 273 34.92 -7.43 -19.51
N ARG A 274 33.80 -6.84 -19.94
CA ARG A 274 33.57 -5.42 -19.66
C ARG A 274 33.44 -5.24 -18.15
N PRO A 275 34.20 -4.32 -17.51
CA PRO A 275 34.10 -4.11 -16.07
C PRO A 275 32.73 -3.52 -15.71
N PRO A 276 32.00 -4.09 -14.72
CA PRO A 276 30.69 -3.58 -14.30
C PRO A 276 30.75 -2.15 -13.72
N ASP A 277 31.92 -1.75 -13.21
CA ASP A 277 32.14 -0.42 -12.62
C ASP A 277 32.01 0.74 -13.62
N ALA A 278 32.16 0.46 -14.93
CA ALA A 278 32.07 1.49 -15.98
C ALA A 278 30.63 1.98 -16.22
N GLN A 279 29.61 1.15 -15.97
CA GLN A 279 28.21 1.53 -16.20
C GLN A 279 27.65 2.40 -15.06
N MET A 280 27.96 2.08 -13.79
CA MET A 280 27.59 2.95 -12.66
C MET A 280 28.26 4.33 -12.75
N ALA A 281 29.54 4.38 -13.14
CA ALA A 281 30.26 5.65 -13.34
C ALA A 281 29.67 6.49 -14.48
N ALA A 282 29.17 5.86 -15.56
CA ALA A 282 28.54 6.56 -16.67
C ALA A 282 27.19 7.20 -16.30
N GLY A 283 26.35 6.50 -15.52
CA GLY A 283 25.06 7.02 -15.05
C GLY A 283 25.22 8.30 -14.22
N ASP A 284 26.16 8.30 -13.27
CA ASP A 284 26.46 9.47 -12.43
C ASP A 284 27.04 10.64 -13.25
N LEU A 285 27.88 10.36 -14.25
CA LEU A 285 28.40 11.40 -15.16
C LEU A 285 27.27 12.04 -15.99
N LEU A 286 26.34 11.24 -16.52
CA LEU A 286 25.20 11.75 -17.29
C LEU A 286 24.24 12.58 -16.42
N ARG A 287 23.97 12.14 -15.18
CA ARG A 287 23.18 12.92 -14.20
C ARG A 287 23.85 14.27 -13.91
N ARG A 288 25.15 14.28 -13.58
CA ARG A 288 25.91 15.53 -13.34
C ARG A 288 25.92 16.47 -14.56
N LEU A 289 26.12 15.93 -15.77
CA LEU A 289 26.05 16.73 -17.01
C LEU A 289 24.65 17.33 -17.22
N ARG A 290 23.59 16.58 -16.94
CA ARG A 290 22.20 17.04 -17.06
C ARG A 290 21.86 18.15 -16.06
N ARG A 291 22.25 18.00 -14.79
CA ARG A 291 22.12 19.05 -13.75
C ARG A 291 22.88 20.32 -14.14
N ARG A 292 24.09 20.18 -14.70
CA ARG A 292 24.91 21.30 -15.18
C ARG A 292 24.34 22.02 -16.41
N ALA A 293 23.73 21.27 -17.33
CA ALA A 293 23.19 21.81 -18.58
C ALA A 293 21.80 22.45 -18.42
N SER A 294 20.98 21.93 -17.50
CA SER A 294 19.59 22.37 -17.30
C SER A 294 19.52 23.69 -16.54
N ALA A 295 18.78 24.66 -17.08
CA ALA A 295 18.38 25.84 -16.32
C ALA A 295 17.29 25.43 -15.32
N VAL A 296 17.42 25.86 -14.07
CA VAL A 296 16.47 25.55 -12.98
C VAL A 296 16.09 26.86 -12.28
N GLY A 297 14.80 27.12 -12.13
CA GLY A 297 14.30 28.24 -11.33
C GLY A 297 14.34 27.88 -9.85
N LEU A 298 14.78 28.80 -9.00
CA LEU A 298 14.64 28.70 -7.54
C LEU A 298 13.90 29.94 -7.05
N VAL A 299 12.68 29.76 -6.57
CA VAL A 299 11.81 30.83 -6.07
C VAL A 299 11.66 30.68 -4.57
N MET A 300 12.30 31.59 -3.82
CA MET A 300 12.34 31.57 -2.36
C MET A 300 12.65 32.97 -1.82
N PRO A 301 12.08 33.39 -0.68
CA PRO A 301 12.35 34.69 -0.09
C PRO A 301 13.84 34.88 0.25
N GLY A 302 14.30 36.13 0.30
CA GLY A 302 15.69 36.43 0.67
C GLY A 302 15.98 36.06 2.13
N GLY A 303 16.98 35.22 2.36
CA GLY A 303 17.37 34.81 3.71
C GLY A 303 18.49 33.77 3.73
N PRO A 304 18.96 33.37 4.93
CA PRO A 304 20.05 32.40 5.10
C PRO A 304 19.68 31.02 4.52
N HIS A 305 18.44 30.56 4.68
CA HIS A 305 17.97 29.29 4.13
C HIS A 305 18.08 29.23 2.60
N ARG A 306 17.79 30.33 1.90
CA ARG A 306 17.95 30.42 0.44
C ARG A 306 19.42 30.30 0.03
N ALA A 307 20.32 30.95 0.76
CA ALA A 307 21.76 30.89 0.48
C ALA A 307 22.36 29.49 0.71
N ASP A 308 21.94 28.81 1.78
CA ASP A 308 22.31 27.42 2.06
C ASP A 308 21.77 26.47 0.98
N LEU A 309 20.49 26.59 0.61
CA LEU A 309 19.89 25.79 -0.45
C LEU A 309 20.56 26.01 -1.82
N GLU A 310 20.87 27.26 -2.16
CA GLU A 310 21.59 27.63 -3.39
C GLU A 310 23.00 27.01 -3.42
N LEU A 311 23.70 26.95 -2.27
CA LEU A 311 24.98 26.27 -2.12
C LEU A 311 24.84 24.76 -2.32
N ARG A 312 23.93 24.10 -1.60
CA ARG A 312 23.70 22.64 -1.71
C ARG A 312 23.31 22.22 -3.13
N LEU A 313 22.47 23.00 -3.82
CA LEU A 313 22.11 22.73 -5.21
C LEU A 313 23.32 22.88 -6.16
N ARG A 314 24.20 23.87 -5.94
CA ARG A 314 25.46 23.99 -6.71
C ARG A 314 26.42 22.84 -6.45
N GLU A 315 26.58 22.42 -5.21
CA GLU A 315 27.39 21.26 -4.83
C GLU A 315 26.86 19.95 -5.45
N ALA A 316 25.53 19.82 -5.55
CA ALA A 316 24.87 18.75 -6.28
C ALA A 316 25.00 18.85 -7.82
N GLY A 317 25.55 19.94 -8.36
CA GLY A 317 25.83 20.14 -9.79
C GLY A 317 24.83 21.01 -10.57
N PHE A 318 23.86 21.63 -9.90
CA PHE A 318 22.94 22.59 -10.52
C PHE A 318 23.61 23.96 -10.68
N HIS A 319 24.38 24.13 -11.75
CA HIS A 319 25.16 25.35 -11.98
C HIS A 319 24.37 26.50 -12.66
N ARG A 320 23.20 26.23 -13.25
CA ARG A 320 22.38 27.22 -13.98
C ARG A 320 21.09 27.57 -13.21
N LEU A 321 21.26 28.03 -11.98
CA LEU A 321 20.16 28.47 -11.12
C LEU A 321 19.70 29.90 -11.49
N LEU A 322 18.39 30.07 -11.67
CA LEU A 322 17.72 31.36 -11.79
C LEU A 322 17.02 31.65 -10.45
N VAL A 323 17.66 32.42 -9.59
CA VAL A 323 17.17 32.70 -8.23
C VAL A 323 16.27 33.94 -8.23
N ALA A 324 15.06 33.81 -7.68
CA ALA A 324 14.06 34.87 -7.56
C ALA A 324 13.41 34.86 -6.17
N GLY A 325 12.91 36.01 -5.71
CA GLY A 325 12.09 36.11 -4.50
C GLY A 325 10.64 35.67 -4.71
N THR A 326 10.11 35.87 -5.92
CA THR A 326 8.71 35.60 -6.30
C THR A 326 8.62 34.95 -7.69
N LEU A 327 7.47 34.33 -8.00
CA LEU A 327 7.22 33.74 -9.33
C LEU A 327 7.17 34.84 -10.43
N VAL A 328 6.70 36.04 -10.08
CA VAL A 328 6.72 37.23 -10.96
C VAL A 328 8.14 37.67 -11.30
N GLU A 329 9.05 37.69 -10.31
CA GLU A 329 10.48 37.96 -10.57
C GLU A 329 11.12 36.88 -11.45
N LEU A 330 10.78 35.60 -11.25
CA LEU A 330 11.27 34.52 -12.11
C LEU A 330 10.79 34.72 -13.56
N ALA A 331 9.52 35.08 -13.76
CA ALA A 331 8.94 35.39 -15.06
C ALA A 331 9.72 36.52 -15.76
N ALA A 332 10.01 37.61 -15.04
CA ALA A 332 10.79 38.72 -15.55
C ALA A 332 12.23 38.31 -15.93
N LEU A 333 12.90 37.49 -15.11
CA LEU A 333 14.25 36.96 -15.40
C LEU A 333 14.29 36.06 -16.64
N THR A 334 13.22 35.31 -16.93
CA THR A 334 13.11 34.56 -18.19
C THR A 334 12.81 35.45 -19.41
N SER A 335 11.99 36.49 -19.25
CA SER A 335 11.61 37.37 -20.37
C SER A 335 12.66 38.42 -20.72
N ALA A 336 13.51 38.83 -19.78
CA ALA A 336 14.49 39.90 -19.98
C ALA A 336 15.67 39.52 -20.91
N GLU A 337 15.98 38.23 -21.07
CA GLU A 337 17.05 37.76 -21.96
C GLU A 337 16.50 36.78 -23.01
N PRO A 338 16.22 37.21 -24.25
CA PRO A 338 15.65 36.34 -25.31
C PRO A 338 16.59 35.22 -25.80
N ARG A 339 17.79 35.08 -25.21
CA ARG A 339 18.73 33.97 -25.43
C ARG A 339 18.80 32.99 -24.25
N ARG A 340 18.12 33.26 -23.11
CA ARG A 340 17.97 32.27 -22.04
C ARG A 340 16.84 31.31 -22.41
N HIS A 341 17.12 30.02 -22.36
CA HIS A 341 16.06 29.02 -22.36
C HIS A 341 15.26 29.14 -21.06
N PRO A 342 13.94 28.92 -21.09
CA PRO A 342 13.13 28.84 -19.88
C PRO A 342 13.67 27.72 -18.96
N PRO A 343 13.44 27.81 -17.63
CA PRO A 343 13.84 26.75 -16.72
C PRO A 343 13.14 25.43 -17.12
N ARG A 344 13.87 24.32 -17.03
CA ARG A 344 13.33 22.98 -17.27
C ARG A 344 12.66 22.38 -16.03
N LEU A 345 12.78 23.06 -14.90
CA LEU A 345 12.27 22.71 -13.58
C LEU A 345 12.20 23.99 -12.75
N CYS A 346 11.09 24.21 -12.05
CA CYS A 346 10.94 25.29 -11.08
C CYS A 346 10.90 24.70 -9.67
N ILE A 347 11.84 25.08 -8.82
CA ILE A 347 11.85 24.79 -7.38
C ILE A 347 11.22 26.00 -6.68
N VAL A 348 10.13 25.80 -5.95
CA VAL A 348 9.36 26.87 -5.30
C VAL A 348 9.19 26.56 -3.82
N ASP A 349 9.55 27.51 -2.97
CA ASP A 349 9.28 27.40 -1.54
C ASP A 349 7.80 27.73 -1.24
N LEU A 350 7.12 26.85 -0.50
CA LEU A 350 5.69 27.02 -0.18
C LEU A 350 5.41 28.32 0.59
N SER A 351 6.39 28.86 1.33
CA SER A 351 6.27 30.14 2.05
C SER A 351 6.19 31.37 1.14
N VAL A 352 6.56 31.26 -0.15
CA VAL A 352 6.47 32.38 -1.12
C VAL A 352 5.02 32.83 -1.32
N VAL A 353 4.08 31.88 -1.34
CA VAL A 353 2.66 32.10 -1.67
C VAL A 353 1.77 31.99 -0.43
N ARG A 354 2.29 31.41 0.68
CA ARG A 354 1.55 31.28 1.93
C ARG A 354 1.52 32.58 2.74
N ALA A 355 0.51 33.41 2.48
CA ALA A 355 0.21 34.59 3.29
C ALA A 355 -0.39 34.18 4.66
N GLY A 356 0.43 34.15 5.70
CA GLY A 356 -0.01 33.91 7.09
C GLY A 356 -0.65 32.54 7.31
N ASP A 357 -1.83 32.51 7.92
CA ASP A 357 -2.58 31.29 8.28
C ASP A 357 -3.21 30.55 7.08
N ALA A 358 -2.90 30.93 5.84
CA ALA A 358 -3.43 30.28 4.64
C ALA A 358 -3.22 28.76 4.63
N GLU A 359 -4.26 28.04 4.21
CA GLU A 359 -4.28 26.58 4.10
C GLU A 359 -3.24 26.09 3.08
N PRO A 360 -2.40 25.08 3.41
CA PRO A 360 -1.30 24.66 2.53
C PRO A 360 -1.74 24.25 1.11
N LEU A 361 -2.95 23.70 0.98
CA LEU A 361 -3.53 23.27 -0.31
C LEU A 361 -3.82 24.45 -1.26
N GLU A 362 -4.25 25.59 -0.73
CA GLU A 362 -4.55 26.78 -1.54
C GLU A 362 -3.27 27.40 -2.09
N ALA A 363 -2.21 27.46 -1.28
CA ALA A 363 -0.89 27.92 -1.70
C ALA A 363 -0.32 27.06 -2.85
N VAL A 364 -0.48 25.73 -2.83
CA VAL A 364 -0.08 24.86 -3.95
C VAL A 364 -0.86 25.19 -5.22
N ARG A 365 -2.18 25.31 -5.15
CA ARG A 365 -3.01 25.61 -6.34
C ARG A 365 -2.66 26.96 -6.94
N ALA A 366 -2.32 27.96 -6.12
CA ALA A 366 -1.84 29.25 -6.58
C ALA A 366 -0.46 29.15 -7.26
N ILE A 367 0.50 28.39 -6.69
CA ILE A 367 1.80 28.10 -7.33
C ILE A 367 1.60 27.41 -8.69
N GLU A 368 0.74 26.39 -8.76
CA GLU A 368 0.46 25.66 -10.01
C GLU A 368 -0.15 26.57 -11.08
N ALA A 369 -1.09 27.45 -10.70
CA ALA A 369 -1.71 28.42 -11.61
C ALA A 369 -0.71 29.49 -12.12
N GLU A 370 0.16 30.01 -11.25
CA GLU A 370 1.18 30.99 -11.62
C GLU A 370 2.27 30.38 -12.52
N VAL A 371 2.77 29.18 -12.19
CA VAL A 371 3.80 28.50 -13.00
C VAL A 371 3.23 28.02 -14.34
N ALA A 372 1.94 27.67 -14.44
CA ALA A 372 1.32 27.36 -15.73
C ALA A 372 1.46 28.52 -16.75
N GLY A 373 1.51 29.78 -16.27
CA GLY A 373 1.80 30.95 -17.09
C GLY A 373 3.23 31.03 -17.65
N LEU A 374 4.17 30.26 -17.10
CA LEU A 374 5.56 30.13 -17.58
C LEU A 374 5.73 29.02 -18.63
N GLY A 375 4.65 28.30 -18.96
CA GLY A 375 4.67 27.07 -19.73
C GLY A 375 4.59 25.82 -18.85
N ALA A 376 4.31 24.66 -19.44
CA ALA A 376 4.11 23.39 -18.74
C ALA A 376 5.44 22.79 -18.20
N ILE A 377 6.04 23.48 -17.24
CA ILE A 377 7.34 23.18 -16.62
C ILE A 377 7.09 22.37 -15.33
N PRO A 378 7.86 21.29 -15.07
CA PRO A 378 7.83 20.57 -13.79
C PRO A 378 8.06 21.48 -12.58
N ILE A 379 7.31 21.24 -11.49
CA ILE A 379 7.31 22.07 -10.27
C ILE A 379 7.70 21.22 -9.06
N ALA A 380 8.81 21.56 -8.41
CA ALA A 380 9.24 20.97 -7.16
C ALA A 380 8.92 21.94 -6.00
N ILE A 381 7.93 21.62 -5.19
CA ILE A 381 7.51 22.45 -4.05
C ILE A 381 8.27 22.01 -2.80
N LEU A 382 9.01 22.94 -2.19
CA LEU A 382 9.75 22.70 -0.95
C LEU A 382 8.80 22.80 0.24
N CYS A 383 8.88 21.84 1.17
CA CYS A 383 8.09 21.84 2.39
C CYS A 383 8.83 21.14 3.54
N ASP A 384 8.92 21.80 4.71
CA ASP A 384 9.61 21.28 5.91
C ASP A 384 8.91 20.07 6.56
N ALA A 385 7.61 19.91 6.31
CA ALA A 385 6.83 18.80 6.82
C ALA A 385 5.87 18.31 5.73
N VAL A 386 5.86 17.01 5.46
CA VAL A 386 4.92 16.40 4.52
C VAL A 386 3.52 16.43 5.14
N ASP A 387 2.78 17.52 4.94
CA ASP A 387 1.34 17.50 5.19
C ASP A 387 0.67 16.69 4.06
N PRO A 388 0.02 15.54 4.35
CA PRO A 388 -0.68 14.74 3.35
C PRO A 388 -1.80 15.48 2.64
N THR A 389 -2.25 16.65 3.12
CA THR A 389 -3.20 17.50 2.38
C THR A 389 -2.58 18.01 1.07
N LEU A 390 -1.26 18.29 1.05
CA LEU A 390 -0.51 18.74 -0.13
C LEU A 390 -0.46 17.66 -1.21
N LEU A 391 -0.35 16.39 -0.81
CA LEU A 391 -0.42 15.23 -1.70
C LEU A 391 -1.80 15.12 -2.39
N LEU A 392 -2.84 15.72 -1.79
CA LEU A 392 -4.13 16.10 -2.38
C LEU A 392 -4.00 16.78 -3.76
N ALA A 393 -3.22 17.87 -3.83
CA ALA A 393 -3.14 18.71 -5.01
C ALA A 393 -2.31 18.14 -6.15
N GLN A 394 -1.37 17.23 -5.86
CA GLN A 394 -0.27 16.84 -6.75
C GLN A 394 -0.70 16.59 -8.22
N ALA A 395 -0.51 17.59 -9.09
CA ALA A 395 -0.68 17.45 -10.53
C ALA A 395 0.48 16.63 -11.15
N ASP A 396 0.35 16.23 -12.40
CA ASP A 396 1.30 15.31 -13.05
C ASP A 396 2.73 15.87 -13.09
N LEU A 397 2.85 17.19 -13.23
CA LEU A 397 4.11 17.94 -13.24
C LEU A 397 4.62 18.38 -11.85
N THR A 398 3.82 18.20 -10.78
CA THR A 398 4.14 18.71 -9.44
C THR A 398 4.71 17.61 -8.55
N ARG A 399 5.80 17.89 -7.82
CA ARG A 399 6.38 17.00 -6.81
C ARG A 399 6.69 17.80 -5.55
N PHE A 400 6.57 17.16 -4.40
CA PHE A 400 6.99 17.75 -3.12
C PHE A 400 8.38 17.24 -2.76
N VAL A 401 9.21 18.12 -2.24
CA VAL A 401 10.62 17.86 -1.94
C VAL A 401 10.95 18.45 -0.57
N SER A 402 11.77 17.76 0.22
CA SER A 402 12.22 18.31 1.50
C SER A 402 13.07 19.56 1.29
N THR A 403 12.86 20.58 2.13
CA THR A 403 13.74 21.76 2.27
C THR A 403 15.17 21.35 2.61
N GLU A 404 15.35 20.30 3.41
CA GLU A 404 16.61 19.60 3.56
C GLU A 404 16.88 18.74 2.30
N VAL A 405 17.54 19.34 1.30
CA VAL A 405 17.92 18.63 0.07
C VAL A 405 18.97 17.54 0.36
N GLY A 406 18.47 16.32 0.55
CA GLY A 406 19.25 15.09 0.67
C GLY A 406 19.25 14.23 -0.61
N PRO A 407 19.76 12.98 -0.54
CA PRO A 407 19.85 12.09 -1.70
C PRO A 407 18.51 11.80 -2.37
N GLU A 408 17.43 11.65 -1.58
CA GLU A 408 16.07 11.38 -2.06
C GLU A 408 15.51 12.60 -2.82
N SER A 409 15.67 13.80 -2.25
CA SER A 409 15.34 15.07 -2.92
C SER A 409 16.05 15.19 -4.27
N LEU A 410 17.34 14.88 -4.32
CA LEU A 410 18.13 14.92 -5.56
C LEU A 410 17.68 13.89 -6.60
N ALA A 411 17.30 12.69 -6.18
CA ALA A 411 16.75 11.67 -7.07
C ALA A 411 15.39 12.11 -7.67
N THR A 412 14.53 12.75 -6.87
CA THR A 412 13.26 13.33 -7.36
C THR A 412 13.51 14.43 -8.38
N LEU A 413 14.42 15.37 -8.10
CA LEU A 413 14.75 16.47 -9.02
C LEU A 413 15.38 15.95 -10.33
N ASP A 414 16.22 14.92 -10.27
CA ASP A 414 16.77 14.26 -11.47
C ASP A 414 15.68 13.60 -12.32
N ALA A 415 14.76 12.86 -11.70
CA ALA A 415 13.63 12.23 -12.40
C ALA A 415 12.76 13.27 -13.13
N MET A 416 12.47 14.41 -12.48
CA MET A 416 11.72 15.51 -13.07
C MET A 416 12.43 16.18 -14.27
N LEU A 417 13.77 16.11 -14.34
CA LEU A 417 14.55 16.56 -15.49
C LEU A 417 14.64 15.51 -16.63
N GLY A 418 13.84 14.45 -16.58
CA GLY A 418 13.86 13.33 -17.50
C GLY A 418 14.90 12.26 -17.12
N GLY A 419 15.24 12.16 -15.84
CA GLY A 419 16.00 11.06 -15.24
C GLY A 419 15.28 9.75 -15.44
N ASP A 420 15.78 8.92 -16.37
CA ASP A 420 15.36 7.52 -16.45
C ASP A 420 15.57 6.89 -15.07
N SER A 421 14.47 6.43 -14.48
CA SER A 421 14.48 5.56 -13.32
C SER A 421 14.99 4.19 -13.78
N GLU A 422 16.31 4.07 -13.93
CA GLU A 422 16.99 2.81 -14.23
C GLU A 422 16.85 1.83 -13.04
N ASN A 423 15.72 1.11 -12.99
CA ASN A 423 15.57 -0.36 -12.82
C ASN A 423 14.14 -0.77 -12.42
#